data_AF-A0A8J5VL61-F1
#
_entry.id   AF-A0A8J5VL61-F1
#
_cell.length_a   1.000
_cell.length_b   1.000
_cell.length_c   1.000
_cell.angle_alpha   90.00
_cell.angle_beta   90.00
_cell.angle_gamma   90.00
#
_symmetry.space_group_name_H-M   'P 1'
#
loop_
_entity.id
_entity.type
_entity.pdbx_description
1 polymer ?
#
loop_
_entity_poly.entity_id
_entity_poly.type
_entity_poly.pdbx_seq_one_letter_code
_entity_poly.pdbx_strand_id
1 'polypeptide(L)'
;MYKTYKIKFGEGRVMKEVYCIQGRLTVSRAFGDFGYKQNERMRPTQQMVTCVPDINHRAIPDGSEFLVIATASVWDCMSSQNVVNFVHARLDSVSHYSSFSLSVLPVMHKK
;
A
#
# COMPACT_ATOMS: atom_id res chain seq x y z
N MET A 1 8.65 5.31 -23.89
CA MET A 1 7.55 5.63 -22.95
C MET A 1 6.77 4.35 -22.72
N TYR A 2 6.79 3.80 -21.50
CA TYR A 2 6.14 2.52 -21.22
C TYR A 2 4.62 2.71 -21.18
N LYS A 3 3.90 1.81 -21.86
CA LYS A 3 2.44 1.89 -21.95
C LYS A 3 1.85 1.56 -20.58
N THR A 4 1.16 2.54 -20.01
CA THR A 4 0.35 2.35 -18.81
C THR A 4 -1.07 2.10 -19.26
N TYR A 5 -1.66 0.99 -18.83
CA TYR A 5 -3.01 0.60 -19.24
C TYR A 5 -4.00 0.94 -18.14
N LYS A 6 -5.13 1.54 -18.53
CA LYS A 6 -6.26 1.82 -17.65
C LYS A 6 -7.25 0.66 -17.75
N ILE A 7 -7.43 -0.08 -16.66
CA ILE A 7 -8.40 -1.17 -16.60
C ILE A 7 -9.66 -0.66 -15.89
N LYS A 8 -10.80 -0.74 -16.58
CA LYS A 8 -12.13 -0.62 -15.98
C LYS A 8 -12.65 -2.05 -15.85
N PHE A 9 -13.11 -2.45 -14.67
CA PHE A 9 -13.99 -3.61 -14.60
C PHE A 9 -15.43 -3.11 -14.34
N GLY A 10 -16.44 -3.87 -14.75
CA GLY A 10 -17.88 -3.60 -14.52
C GLY A 10 -18.44 -4.62 -13.53
N GLU A 11 -19.53 -4.38 -12.80
CA GLU A 11 -20.85 -3.92 -13.25
C GLU A 11 -21.46 -2.82 -12.33
N GLY A 12 -21.68 -1.60 -12.85
CA GLY A 12 -22.54 -0.60 -12.21
C GLY A 12 -22.02 0.17 -10.99
N ARG A 13 -20.81 -0.11 -10.49
CA ARG A 13 -20.13 0.71 -9.46
C ARG A 13 -18.88 1.35 -10.07
N VAL A 14 -18.59 2.60 -9.72
CA VAL A 14 -17.36 3.28 -10.15
C VAL A 14 -16.17 2.46 -9.67
N MET A 15 -15.54 1.75 -10.59
CA MET A 15 -14.41 0.90 -10.29
C MET A 15 -13.13 1.72 -10.33
N LYS A 16 -12.34 1.61 -9.26
CA LYS A 16 -11.05 2.28 -9.06
C LYS A 16 -10.20 2.13 -10.32
N GLU A 17 -9.74 3.25 -10.87
CA GLU A 17 -8.86 3.25 -12.04
C GLU A 17 -7.51 2.65 -11.64
N VAL A 18 -7.19 1.47 -12.18
CA VAL A 18 -5.92 0.80 -11.94
C VAL A 18 -5.03 0.96 -13.17
N TYR A 19 -3.84 1.49 -12.94
CA TYR A 19 -2.78 1.65 -13.92
C TYR A 19 -1.81 0.48 -13.80
N CYS A 20 -1.53 -0.22 -14.89
CA CYS A 20 -0.56 -1.31 -14.91
C CYS A 20 0.51 -1.15 -16.00
N ILE A 21 1.71 -1.60 -15.68
CA ILE A 21 2.86 -1.66 -16.58
C ILE A 21 2.69 -2.89 -17.46
N GLN A 22 2.68 -2.69 -18.78
CA GLN A 22 2.56 -3.77 -19.77
C GLN A 22 1.34 -4.69 -19.56
N GLY A 23 0.27 -4.22 -18.92
CA GLY A 23 -0.92 -5.03 -18.65
C GLY A 23 -0.78 -6.02 -17.48
N ARG A 24 0.36 -6.05 -16.78
CA ARG A 24 0.70 -7.13 -15.83
C ARG A 24 0.97 -6.68 -14.41
N LEU A 25 1.76 -5.62 -14.24
CA LEU A 25 2.24 -5.20 -12.92
C LEU A 25 1.57 -3.89 -12.50
N THR A 26 0.93 -3.86 -11.34
CA THR A 26 0.18 -2.69 -10.82
C THR A 26 1.02 -1.79 -9.92
N VAL A 27 2.32 -2.10 -9.75
CA VAL A 27 3.28 -1.33 -8.96
C VAL A 27 4.40 -0.80 -9.85
N SER A 28 4.88 0.42 -9.56
CA SER A 28 6.02 1.04 -10.23
C SER A 28 7.34 0.87 -9.47
N ARG A 29 7.28 0.37 -8.23
CA ARG A 29 8.45 0.13 -7.39
C ARG A 29 8.37 -1.23 -6.72
N ALA A 30 9.45 -2.00 -6.82
CA ALA A 30 9.57 -3.31 -6.21
C ALA A 30 11.04 -3.74 -6.16
N PHE A 31 11.38 -4.59 -5.20
CA PHE A 31 12.56 -5.46 -5.31
C PHE A 31 12.24 -6.64 -6.25
N GLY A 32 13.27 -7.27 -6.83
CA GLY A 32 13.05 -8.30 -7.85
C GLY A 32 12.58 -7.71 -9.19
N ASP A 33 11.61 -8.33 -9.87
CA ASP A 33 11.04 -7.85 -11.13
C ASP A 33 12.11 -7.50 -12.18
N PHE A 34 13.18 -8.31 -12.24
CA PHE A 34 14.40 -7.99 -12.99
C PHE A 34 14.15 -7.76 -14.48
N GLY A 35 13.17 -8.43 -15.09
CA GLY A 35 12.79 -8.21 -16.50
C GLY A 35 12.34 -6.78 -16.81
N TYR A 36 11.90 -6.03 -15.81
CA TYR A 36 11.52 -4.62 -15.94
C TYR A 36 12.69 -3.64 -15.70
N LYS A 37 13.90 -4.15 -15.46
CA LYS A 37 15.09 -3.41 -15.01
C LYS A 37 16.31 -3.57 -15.93
N GLN A 38 16.12 -4.09 -17.13
CA GLN A 38 17.21 -4.44 -18.06
C GLN A 38 17.55 -3.32 -19.06
N ASN A 39 17.04 -2.09 -18.89
CA ASN A 39 17.36 -1.02 -19.83
C ASN A 39 18.73 -0.42 -19.52
N GLU A 40 19.75 -0.84 -20.26
CA GLU A 40 21.15 -0.40 -20.10
C GLU A 40 21.35 1.11 -20.33
N ARG A 41 20.44 1.77 -21.04
CA ARG A 41 20.52 3.22 -21.33
C ARG A 41 19.87 4.07 -20.24
N MET A 42 19.26 3.46 -19.23
CA MET A 42 18.55 4.16 -18.17
C MET A 42 19.18 3.91 -16.81
N ARG A 43 19.19 4.93 -15.96
CA ARG A 43 19.60 4.78 -14.56
C ARG A 43 18.61 3.88 -13.81
N PRO A 44 19.00 3.25 -12.69
CA PRO A 44 18.09 2.43 -11.88
C PRO A 44 16.78 3.13 -11.49
N THR A 45 16.83 4.45 -11.23
CA THR A 45 15.66 5.29 -10.90
C THR A 45 14.69 5.49 -12.07
N GLN A 46 15.11 5.20 -13.30
CA GLN A 46 14.37 5.48 -14.53
C GLN A 46 13.92 4.20 -15.26
N GLN A 47 14.16 3.04 -14.68
CA GLN A 47 13.64 1.75 -15.17
C GLN A 47 12.11 1.72 -15.12
N MET A 48 11.47 0.77 -15.82
CA MET A 48 10.00 0.57 -15.74
C MET A 48 9.54 0.38 -14.30
N VAL A 49 10.29 -0.46 -13.58
CA VAL A 49 10.10 -0.73 -12.16
C VAL A 49 11.40 -0.38 -11.47
N THR A 50 11.38 0.52 -10.50
CA THR A 50 12.59 0.90 -9.75
C THR A 50 12.62 0.22 -8.38
N CYS A 51 13.81 -0.18 -7.90
CA CYS A 51 13.99 -0.58 -6.51
C CYS A 51 14.41 0.60 -5.61
N VAL A 52 14.53 1.80 -6.16
CA VAL A 52 14.95 2.98 -5.39
C VAL A 52 13.76 3.47 -4.54
N PRO A 53 13.90 3.46 -3.20
CA PRO A 53 12.84 3.89 -2.30
C PRO A 53 12.72 5.42 -2.28
N ASP A 54 11.55 5.90 -1.88
CA ASP A 54 11.41 7.29 -1.44
C ASP A 54 11.77 7.35 0.06
N ILE A 55 12.71 8.21 0.42
CA ILE A 55 13.21 8.36 1.80
C ILE A 55 12.69 9.67 2.36
N ASN A 56 12.00 9.61 3.50
CA ASN A 56 11.52 10.78 4.22
C ASN A 56 11.97 10.71 5.67
N HIS A 57 12.51 11.81 6.18
CA HIS A 57 12.86 11.96 7.58
C HIS A 57 11.81 12.84 8.26
N ARG A 58 11.29 12.39 9.41
CA ARG A 58 10.42 13.19 10.26
C ARG A 58 10.80 12.99 11.71
N ALA A 59 10.87 14.09 12.45
CA ALA A 59 10.92 14.01 13.90
C ALA A 59 9.62 13.38 14.40
N ILE A 60 9.71 12.51 15.41
CA ILE A 60 8.53 11.96 16.08
C ILE A 60 8.11 13.01 17.11
N PRO A 61 6.92 13.65 16.96
CA PRO A 61 6.46 14.63 17.93
C PRO A 61 6.23 14.00 19.30
N ASP A 62 6.48 14.77 20.36
CA ASP A 62 6.10 14.40 21.72
C ASP A 62 4.59 14.14 21.78
N GLY A 63 4.20 13.02 22.41
CA GLY A 63 2.80 12.59 22.47
C GLY A 63 2.35 11.69 21.31
N SER A 64 3.24 11.30 20.40
CA SER A 64 2.93 10.27 19.39
C SER A 64 2.67 8.91 20.07
N GLU A 65 1.47 8.36 19.93
CA GLU A 65 1.08 7.12 20.62
C GLU A 65 1.55 5.85 19.90
N PHE A 66 1.40 5.81 18.56
CA PHE A 66 1.77 4.65 17.75
C PHE A 66 1.97 5.00 16.27
N LEU A 67 2.65 4.12 15.54
CA LEU A 67 2.81 4.16 14.09
C LEU A 67 2.10 2.95 13.47
N VAL A 68 1.28 3.18 12.44
CA VAL A 68 0.65 2.11 11.67
C VAL A 68 1.35 1.94 10.33
N ILE A 69 1.84 0.72 10.07
CA ILE A 69 2.37 0.29 8.78
C ILE A 69 1.51 -0.89 8.31
N ALA A 70 0.91 -0.77 7.13
CA ALA A 70 0.07 -1.81 6.57
C ALA A 70 0.17 -1.87 5.04
N THR A 71 -0.20 -3.01 4.46
CA THR A 71 -0.29 -3.22 3.01
C THR A 71 -1.49 -2.49 2.41
N ALA A 72 -1.47 -2.30 1.09
CA ALA A 72 -2.54 -1.61 0.35
C ALA A 72 -3.95 -2.14 0.65
N SER A 73 -4.10 -3.44 0.91
CA SER A 73 -5.38 -4.08 1.25
C SER A 73 -6.11 -3.46 2.44
N VAL A 74 -5.39 -2.95 3.45
CA VAL A 74 -6.01 -2.25 4.58
C VAL A 74 -6.51 -0.88 4.13
N TRP A 75 -5.66 -0.13 3.43
CA TRP A 75 -5.93 1.22 2.96
C TRP A 75 -6.96 1.26 1.81
N ASP A 76 -7.19 0.15 1.12
CA ASP A 76 -8.24 -0.02 0.13
C ASP A 76 -9.64 -0.11 0.75
N CYS A 77 -9.72 -0.50 2.03
CA CYS A 77 -11.00 -0.69 2.73
C CYS A 77 -11.24 0.33 3.85
N MET A 78 -10.20 0.97 4.37
CA MET A 78 -10.29 1.88 5.51
C MET A 78 -9.49 3.15 5.30
N SER A 79 -10.08 4.29 5.70
CA SER A 79 -9.33 5.55 5.79
C SER A 79 -8.30 5.50 6.91
N SER A 80 -7.26 6.33 6.81
CA SER A 80 -6.22 6.43 7.86
C SER A 80 -6.82 6.70 9.24
N GLN A 81 -7.80 7.60 9.34
CA GLN A 81 -8.45 7.91 10.61
C GLN A 81 -9.25 6.72 11.16
N ASN A 82 -9.94 5.97 10.31
CA ASN A 82 -10.67 4.78 10.77
C ASN A 82 -9.72 3.71 11.31
N VAL A 83 -8.54 3.55 10.70
CA VAL A 83 -7.50 2.64 11.19
C VAL A 83 -6.95 3.13 12.53
N VAL A 84 -6.66 4.43 12.66
CA VAL A 84 -6.19 5.03 13.93
C VAL A 84 -7.21 4.79 15.04
N ASN A 85 -8.48 5.14 14.82
CA ASN A 85 -9.55 4.95 15.81
C ASN A 85 -9.72 3.47 16.18
N PHE A 86 -9.62 2.57 15.20
CA PHE A 86 -9.69 1.14 15.43
C PHE A 86 -8.55 0.66 16.34
N VAL A 87 -7.31 1.03 16.02
CA VAL A 87 -6.12 0.63 16.80
C VAL A 87 -6.19 1.22 18.20
N HIS A 88 -6.47 2.52 18.33
CA HIS A 88 -6.57 3.24 19.61
C HIS A 88 -7.55 2.54 20.57
N ALA A 89 -8.77 2.24 20.10
CA ALA A 89 -9.77 1.52 20.89
C ALA A 89 -9.35 0.11 21.34
N ARG A 90 -8.40 -0.55 20.66
CA ARG A 90 -7.88 -1.86 21.08
C ARG A 90 -6.72 -1.73 22.03
N LEU A 91 -5.88 -0.71 21.88
CA LEU A 91 -4.78 -0.45 22.80
C LEU A 91 -5.31 -0.11 24.19
N ASP A 92 -6.41 0.64 24.29
CA ASP A 92 -7.06 0.94 25.58
C ASP A 92 -7.58 -0.32 26.29
N SER A 93 -7.82 -1.41 25.56
CA SER A 93 -8.41 -2.65 26.07
C SER A 93 -7.40 -3.73 26.49
N VAL A 94 -6.10 -3.56 26.21
CA VAL A 94 -5.07 -4.59 26.42
C VAL A 94 -3.92 -4.04 27.26
N SER A 95 -3.70 -4.64 28.43
CA SER A 95 -2.75 -4.18 29.45
C SER A 95 -1.28 -4.53 29.17
N HIS A 96 -0.93 -5.24 28.08
CA HIS A 96 0.45 -5.59 27.72
C HIS A 96 0.68 -5.49 26.19
N TYR A 97 1.63 -4.65 25.79
CA TYR A 97 2.05 -4.44 24.40
C TYR A 97 3.11 -5.48 24.02
N SER A 98 2.79 -6.49 23.21
CA SER A 98 3.83 -7.40 22.71
C SER A 98 3.89 -7.54 21.18
N SER A 99 2.81 -7.31 20.45
CA SER A 99 2.77 -7.08 18.98
C SER A 99 1.31 -7.15 18.55
N PHE A 100 0.78 -6.11 17.92
CA PHE A 100 -0.58 -6.14 17.36
C PHE A 100 -0.52 -6.46 15.88
N SER A 101 -0.83 -7.72 15.54
CA SER A 101 -1.14 -8.10 14.17
C SER A 101 -2.62 -7.79 13.91
N LEU A 102 -2.89 -6.79 13.06
CA LEU A 102 -4.20 -6.60 12.44
C LEU A 102 -4.45 -7.77 11.47
N SER A 103 -4.88 -8.92 11.99
CA SER A 103 -5.58 -9.88 11.15
C SER A 103 -6.93 -9.26 10.82
N VAL A 104 -7.04 -8.64 9.64
CA VAL A 104 -8.33 -8.28 9.06
C VAL A 104 -9.04 -9.60 8.76
N LEU A 105 -9.69 -10.17 9.78
CA LEU A 105 -10.54 -11.34 9.60
C LEU A 105 -11.69 -10.93 8.68
N PRO A 106 -12.05 -11.76 7.70
CA PRO A 106 -13.01 -11.43 6.66
C PRO A 106 -14.42 -11.39 7.27
N VAL A 107 -14.86 -10.23 7.72
CA VAL A 107 -16.28 -9.97 7.97
C VAL A 107 -16.72 -8.85 7.03
N MET A 108 -16.67 -9.18 5.74
CA MET A 108 -17.55 -8.59 4.75
C MET A 108 -18.40 -9.74 4.20
N HIS A 109 -19.27 -10.29 5.07
CA HIS A 109 -20.45 -10.98 4.59
C HIS A 109 -21.27 -9.94 3.83
N LYS A 110 -21.14 -9.96 2.50
CA LYS A 110 -22.13 -9.34 1.61
C LYS A 110 -23.48 -9.97 1.96
N LYS A 111 -24.42 -9.14 2.42
CA LYS A 111 -25.83 -9.36 2.08
C LYS A 111 -26.03 -8.89 0.64
#